data_AF-A0A8J8PMZ2-F1
#
_entry.id   AF-A0A8J8PMZ2-F1
#
_cell.length_a   1.000
_cell.length_b   1.000
_cell.length_c   1.000
_cell.angle_alpha   90.00
_cell.angle_beta   90.00
_cell.angle_gamma   90.00
#
_symmetry.space_group_name_H-M   'P 1'
#
loop_
_entity.id
_entity.type
_entity.pdbx_description
1 polymer ?
#
loop_
_entity_poly.entity_id
_entity_poly.type
_entity_poly.pdbx_seq_one_letter_code
_entity_poly.pdbx_strand_id
1 'polypeptide(L)'
;MVKIPTYYVLGKLKDNLVFYSTTQGETNISALIDGKIIRLTKEPIAMPSTPKANLDFLPFTRDVERGKEVHSVYICNLKGEEYELTSPKVRIMGLAYDDKTIAFVGSSNDGAFLYAVEGGKLSRLSQVPPFSFVTDVENGLITGVVQVNPKSQEFFIANLNGEFKILTPKKDSVNVSYRIKGDKIYISSDYENPGESYWVYTYDINSNSYERVNFPEKDIYEYKPVEIFYDPDDNLIIGKRDGRSKLFLNGKLVDTPHGTISGATKIGDYIYFSHSSLVSPYKVYRVNIKGEREVVVGNELELNLGEVEYIKIKSEVEVPTWIIKSNRGRVPGIGIVYVHGGPWSDVDDSWNLLISPLLLFGYHVIAPNFRGSTGYGSKFNLMDIGDPGGGDLRDVVKARDYAVEKGIVKRIGIMGYSYGGYMTLLAVGKEPDKWDFGIAGASVADWVEMYELSDATFRSFIEILFNG
;
A
#
# COMPACT_ATOMS: atom_id res chain seq x y z
N MET A 1 18.25 -10.37 -10.02
CA MET A 1 17.00 -10.00 -9.33
C MET A 1 16.21 -8.90 -10.02
N VAL A 2 16.84 -7.92 -10.67
CA VAL A 2 16.16 -6.92 -11.55
C VAL A 2 15.30 -7.57 -12.66
N LYS A 3 15.49 -8.87 -12.94
CA LYS A 3 14.71 -9.66 -13.90
C LYS A 3 13.49 -10.38 -13.29
N ILE A 4 13.28 -10.36 -11.97
CA ILE A 4 12.13 -11.00 -11.33
C ILE A 4 11.03 -9.95 -11.22
N PRO A 5 10.02 -9.94 -12.10
CA PRO A 5 8.92 -9.00 -11.99
C PRO A 5 8.12 -9.25 -10.71
N THR A 6 7.60 -8.16 -10.15
CA THR A 6 6.41 -8.19 -9.30
C THR A 6 5.17 -8.13 -10.18
N TYR A 7 4.05 -8.69 -9.70
CA TYR A 7 2.76 -8.62 -10.35
C TYR A 7 1.72 -8.19 -9.33
N TYR A 8 0.86 -7.25 -9.70
CA TYR A 8 -0.18 -6.75 -8.83
C TYR A 8 -1.50 -6.65 -9.60
N VAL A 9 -2.49 -7.42 -9.18
CA VAL A 9 -3.84 -7.36 -9.77
C VAL A 9 -4.48 -6.03 -9.38
N LEU A 10 -4.80 -5.22 -10.38
CA LEU A 10 -5.44 -3.91 -10.18
C LEU A 10 -6.96 -4.03 -10.16
N GLY A 11 -7.53 -4.92 -10.98
CA GLY A 11 -8.97 -5.02 -11.17
C GLY A 11 -9.32 -5.59 -12.53
N LYS A 12 -10.46 -5.18 -13.08
CA LYS A 12 -10.93 -5.57 -14.41
C LYS A 12 -11.43 -4.39 -15.22
N LEU A 13 -11.18 -4.43 -16.52
CA LEU A 13 -11.81 -3.57 -17.53
C LEU A 13 -12.64 -4.47 -18.43
N LYS A 14 -13.96 -4.24 -18.48
CA LYS A 14 -14.91 -5.24 -19.00
C LYS A 14 -14.64 -6.58 -18.30
N ASP A 15 -14.46 -7.65 -19.06
CA ASP A 15 -14.14 -8.99 -18.56
C ASP A 15 -12.65 -9.34 -18.65
N ASN A 16 -11.76 -8.33 -18.75
CA ASN A 16 -10.32 -8.54 -18.87
C ASN A 16 -9.62 -8.23 -17.55
N LEU A 17 -8.80 -9.15 -17.08
CA LEU A 17 -7.94 -8.94 -15.92
C LEU A 17 -6.93 -7.83 -16.24
N VAL A 18 -6.83 -6.83 -15.38
CA VAL A 18 -5.82 -5.78 -15.46
C VAL A 18 -4.88 -5.88 -14.26
N PHE A 19 -3.59 -5.80 -14.54
CA PHE A 19 -2.53 -5.87 -13.54
C PHE A 19 -1.36 -4.99 -13.95
N TYR A 20 -0.54 -4.55 -13.00
CA TYR A 20 0.76 -3.98 -13.32
C TYR A 20 1.90 -4.97 -13.01
N SER A 21 3.03 -4.77 -13.68
CA SER A 21 4.26 -5.54 -13.43
C SER A 21 5.51 -4.67 -13.47
N THR A 22 6.58 -5.11 -12.79
CA THR A 22 7.88 -4.42 -12.71
C THR A 22 8.98 -5.13 -13.52
N THR A 23 8.74 -5.36 -14.80
CA THR A 23 9.68 -6.12 -15.65
C THR A 23 10.90 -5.27 -16.01
N GLN A 24 12.11 -5.76 -15.69
CA GLN A 24 13.39 -5.06 -15.97
C GLN A 24 13.50 -3.66 -15.33
N GLY A 25 12.80 -3.42 -14.21
CA GLY A 25 12.79 -2.11 -13.54
C GLY A 25 11.78 -1.12 -14.11
N GLU A 26 10.97 -1.54 -15.09
CA GLU A 26 9.87 -0.73 -15.61
C GLU A 26 8.52 -1.17 -15.03
N THR A 27 7.79 -0.24 -14.43
CA THR A 27 6.39 -0.46 -14.03
C THR A 27 5.47 -0.23 -15.23
N ASN A 28 4.69 -1.24 -15.62
CA ASN A 28 3.78 -1.16 -16.76
C ASN A 28 2.43 -1.80 -16.46
N ILE A 29 1.38 -1.29 -17.10
CA ILE A 29 0.03 -1.87 -17.02
C ILE A 29 -0.12 -2.88 -18.16
N SER A 30 -0.70 -4.04 -17.84
CA SER A 30 -1.03 -5.08 -18.81
C SER A 30 -2.42 -5.63 -18.54
N ALA A 31 -3.04 -6.20 -19.58
CA ALA A 31 -4.27 -6.94 -19.47
C ALA A 31 -4.12 -8.37 -19.99
N LEU A 32 -4.88 -9.30 -19.41
CA LEU A 32 -5.06 -10.64 -19.96
C LEU A 32 -6.29 -10.64 -20.87
N ILE A 33 -6.06 -10.67 -22.18
CA ILE A 33 -7.09 -10.61 -23.22
C ILE A 33 -7.00 -11.89 -24.05
N ASP A 34 -8.08 -12.66 -24.12
CA ASP A 34 -8.13 -13.95 -24.84
C ASP A 34 -6.95 -14.90 -24.50
N GLY A 35 -6.58 -14.93 -23.22
CA GLY A 35 -5.47 -15.74 -22.70
C GLY A 35 -4.07 -15.22 -23.02
N LYS A 36 -3.94 -14.02 -23.61
CA LYS A 36 -2.67 -13.38 -23.94
C LYS A 36 -2.44 -12.15 -23.09
N ILE A 37 -1.19 -11.95 -22.65
CA ILE A 37 -0.78 -10.73 -21.95
C ILE A 37 -0.55 -9.64 -22.99
N ILE A 38 -1.32 -8.56 -22.89
CA ILE A 38 -1.19 -7.36 -23.72
C ILE A 38 -0.71 -6.22 -22.83
N ARG A 39 0.47 -5.66 -23.12
CA ARG A 39 0.97 -4.44 -22.47
C ARG A 39 0.11 -3.26 -22.94
N LEU A 40 -0.54 -2.58 -22.00
CA LEU A 40 -1.40 -1.44 -22.30
C LEU A 40 -0.63 -0.13 -22.36
N THR A 41 0.52 -0.05 -21.68
CA THR A 41 1.31 1.17 -21.58
C THR A 41 2.57 1.17 -22.42
N LYS A 42 2.87 2.27 -23.12
CA LYS A 42 4.03 2.37 -24.03
C LYS A 42 5.34 2.61 -23.29
N GLU A 43 5.29 3.44 -22.26
CA GLU A 43 6.40 3.80 -21.39
C GLU A 43 6.05 3.50 -19.92
N PRO A 44 7.06 3.40 -19.03
CA PRO A 44 6.83 3.16 -17.61
C PRO A 44 5.87 4.18 -17.00
N ILE A 45 5.07 3.70 -16.05
CA ILE A 45 4.12 4.53 -15.30
C ILE A 45 4.65 4.84 -13.90
N ALA A 46 4.14 5.91 -13.30
CA ALA A 46 4.33 6.22 -11.89
C ALA A 46 3.22 5.56 -11.03
N MET A 47 1.95 5.82 -11.34
CA MET A 47 0.82 5.30 -10.56
C MET A 47 -0.38 4.96 -11.46
N PRO A 48 -0.96 3.75 -11.34
CA PRO A 48 -2.23 3.43 -11.99
C PRO A 48 -3.43 3.92 -11.16
N SER A 49 -4.59 4.14 -11.80
CA SER A 49 -5.87 4.20 -11.08
C SER A 49 -6.48 2.80 -10.89
N THR A 50 -7.57 2.70 -10.12
CA THR A 50 -8.33 1.46 -9.93
C THR A 50 -9.27 1.20 -11.11
N PRO A 51 -9.15 0.08 -11.84
CA PRO A 51 -10.01 -0.23 -12.98
C PRO A 51 -11.51 -0.30 -12.64
N LYS A 52 -12.34 0.18 -13.58
CA LYS A 52 -13.80 0.05 -13.53
C LYS A 52 -14.30 -0.99 -14.53
N ALA A 53 -15.04 -1.96 -14.03
CA ALA A 53 -15.52 -3.11 -14.81
C ALA A 53 -16.40 -2.71 -16.01
N ASN A 54 -17.15 -1.61 -15.90
CA ASN A 54 -18.00 -1.11 -16.98
C ASN A 54 -17.23 -0.33 -18.07
N LEU A 55 -15.93 -0.06 -17.89
CA LEU A 55 -15.10 0.73 -18.81
C LEU A 55 -14.04 -0.12 -19.51
N ASP A 56 -13.51 0.39 -20.61
CA ASP A 56 -12.47 -0.23 -21.45
C ASP A 56 -11.17 0.60 -21.52
N PHE A 57 -11.07 1.63 -20.66
CA PHE A 57 -9.89 2.48 -20.51
C PHE A 57 -9.53 2.67 -19.03
N LEU A 58 -8.28 3.06 -18.80
CA LEU A 58 -7.69 3.26 -17.48
C LEU A 58 -6.77 4.48 -17.47
N PRO A 59 -7.07 5.49 -16.64
CA PRO A 59 -6.14 6.57 -16.34
C PRO A 59 -4.95 6.13 -15.49
N PHE A 60 -3.81 6.76 -15.70
CA PHE A 60 -2.60 6.56 -14.93
C PHE A 60 -1.73 7.82 -14.97
N THR A 61 -0.66 7.85 -14.20
CA THR A 61 0.30 8.95 -14.19
C THR A 61 1.68 8.51 -14.67
N ARG A 62 2.47 9.47 -15.17
CA ARG A 62 3.91 9.33 -15.40
C ARG A 62 4.67 10.43 -14.70
N ASP A 63 5.84 10.09 -14.17
CA ASP A 63 6.83 11.09 -13.78
C ASP A 63 7.45 11.69 -15.04
N VAL A 64 7.37 13.01 -15.18
CA VAL A 64 7.87 13.76 -16.33
C VAL A 64 9.11 14.59 -16.02
N GLU A 65 9.65 14.46 -14.81
CA GLU A 65 10.84 15.17 -14.33
C GLU A 65 11.93 14.25 -13.76
N ARG A 66 12.04 13.03 -14.29
CA ARG A 66 13.16 12.10 -14.04
C ARG A 66 13.32 11.71 -12.57
N GLY A 67 12.22 11.35 -11.91
CA GLY A 67 12.24 10.86 -10.53
C GLY A 67 12.03 11.95 -9.48
N LYS A 68 11.66 13.17 -9.90
CA LYS A 68 11.24 14.24 -8.97
C LYS A 68 9.77 14.14 -8.56
N GLU A 69 9.07 13.13 -9.07
CA GLU A 69 7.67 12.84 -8.73
C GLU A 69 6.71 13.97 -9.13
N VAL A 70 7.07 14.67 -10.22
CA VAL A 70 6.20 15.63 -10.90
C VAL A 70 5.49 14.88 -12.01
N HIS A 71 4.16 14.82 -11.92
CA HIS A 71 3.36 13.89 -12.69
C HIS A 71 2.61 14.55 -13.85
N SER A 72 2.21 13.74 -14.82
CA SER A 72 1.18 14.06 -15.82
C SER A 72 0.23 12.89 -15.99
N VAL A 73 -1.01 13.19 -16.36
CA VAL A 73 -2.09 12.21 -16.48
C VAL A 73 -2.20 11.70 -17.90
N TYR A 74 -2.31 10.39 -18.04
CA TYR A 74 -2.50 9.68 -19.29
C TYR A 74 -3.69 8.73 -19.17
N ILE A 75 -4.24 8.29 -20.30
CA ILE A 75 -5.18 7.17 -20.40
C ILE A 75 -4.63 6.11 -21.32
N CYS A 76 -4.87 4.84 -21.01
CA CYS A 76 -4.69 3.71 -21.93
C CYS A 76 -6.00 2.96 -22.12
N ASN A 77 -6.17 2.28 -23.25
CA ASN A 77 -7.33 1.40 -23.49
C ASN A 77 -6.91 -0.06 -23.72
N LEU A 78 -7.88 -0.97 -23.82
CA LEU A 78 -7.64 -2.39 -24.06
C LEU A 78 -6.95 -2.72 -25.40
N LYS A 79 -6.82 -1.75 -26.32
CA LYS A 79 -6.05 -1.89 -27.57
C LYS A 79 -4.58 -1.49 -27.42
N GLY A 80 -4.16 -1.00 -26.24
CA GLY A 80 -2.83 -0.45 -25.99
C GLY A 80 -2.61 0.94 -26.60
N GLU A 81 -3.69 1.65 -26.95
CA GLU A 81 -3.61 3.05 -27.35
C GLU A 81 -3.49 3.93 -26.11
N GLU A 82 -2.64 4.97 -26.19
CA GLU A 82 -2.37 5.89 -25.09
C GLU A 82 -2.55 7.33 -25.52
N TYR A 83 -3.07 8.15 -24.61
CA TYR A 83 -3.27 9.58 -24.80
C TYR A 83 -2.87 10.36 -23.55
N GLU A 84 -2.12 11.44 -23.70
CA GLU A 84 -1.87 12.40 -22.63
C GLU A 84 -3.09 13.30 -22.44
N LEU A 85 -3.42 13.61 -21.19
CA LEU A 85 -4.47 14.54 -20.83
C LEU A 85 -3.88 15.86 -20.32
N THR A 86 -4.61 16.95 -20.56
CA THR A 86 -4.32 18.25 -19.95
C THR A 86 -4.30 18.11 -18.43
N SER A 87 -3.14 18.29 -17.82
CA SER A 87 -2.92 18.18 -16.38
C SER A 87 -1.84 19.15 -15.92
N PRO A 88 -1.91 19.65 -14.67
CA PRO A 88 -0.83 20.45 -14.11
C PRO A 88 0.40 19.56 -13.86
N LYS A 89 1.59 20.15 -13.92
CA LYS A 89 2.85 19.45 -13.57
C LYS A 89 3.06 19.56 -12.06
N VAL A 90 2.54 18.59 -11.31
CA VAL A 90 2.52 18.56 -9.84
C VAL A 90 2.66 17.13 -9.33
N ARG A 91 2.94 16.95 -8.05
CA ARG A 91 2.87 15.63 -7.41
C ARG A 91 1.42 15.20 -7.28
N ILE A 92 0.98 14.29 -8.14
CA ILE A 92 -0.34 13.64 -8.00
C ILE A 92 -0.32 12.64 -6.86
N MET A 93 -1.18 12.84 -5.86
CA MET A 93 -1.29 12.01 -4.65
C MET A 93 -2.24 10.83 -4.81
N GLY A 94 -3.35 11.01 -5.54
CA GLY A 94 -4.33 9.96 -5.82
C GLY A 94 -5.14 10.31 -7.07
N LEU A 95 -5.61 9.31 -7.81
CA LEU A 95 -6.26 9.43 -9.11
C LEU A 95 -7.43 8.43 -9.23
N ALA A 96 -8.62 8.92 -9.56
CA ALA A 96 -9.77 8.07 -9.87
C ALA A 96 -10.63 8.68 -10.98
N TYR A 97 -11.60 7.91 -11.48
CA TYR A 97 -12.34 8.27 -12.69
C TYR A 97 -13.69 7.57 -12.83
N ASP A 98 -14.54 8.12 -13.67
CA ASP A 98 -15.70 7.45 -14.29
C ASP A 98 -15.65 7.61 -15.82
N ASP A 99 -16.77 7.42 -16.51
CA ASP A 99 -16.86 7.52 -17.97
C ASP A 99 -16.66 8.95 -18.51
N LYS A 100 -16.77 9.97 -17.66
CA LYS A 100 -16.76 11.40 -18.05
C LYS A 100 -15.67 12.21 -17.37
N THR A 101 -15.34 11.86 -16.13
CA THR A 101 -14.52 12.65 -15.23
C THR A 101 -13.30 11.85 -14.79
N ILE A 102 -12.14 12.49 -14.80
CA ILE A 102 -10.95 12.02 -14.09
C ILE A 102 -10.62 13.05 -13.00
N ALA A 103 -10.56 12.63 -11.74
CA ALA A 103 -10.23 13.50 -10.62
C ALA A 103 -8.97 13.06 -9.90
N PHE A 104 -8.21 14.04 -9.42
CA PHE A 104 -6.98 13.80 -8.68
C PHE A 104 -6.64 14.95 -7.73
N VAL A 105 -5.92 14.63 -6.65
CA VAL A 105 -5.26 15.65 -5.81
C VAL A 105 -3.85 15.86 -6.32
N GLY A 106 -3.50 17.11 -6.60
CA GLY A 106 -2.15 17.52 -6.96
C GLY A 106 -1.54 18.41 -5.89
N SER A 107 -0.28 18.15 -5.53
CA SER A 107 0.49 18.87 -4.51
C SER A 107 1.66 19.63 -5.13
N SER A 108 1.84 20.87 -4.68
CA SER A 108 2.97 21.73 -5.02
C SER A 108 3.41 22.53 -3.79
N ASN A 109 4.39 23.41 -3.96
CA ASN A 109 4.82 24.32 -2.89
C ASN A 109 3.71 25.27 -2.42
N ASP A 110 2.75 25.59 -3.29
CA ASP A 110 1.66 26.54 -3.01
C ASP A 110 0.49 25.91 -2.24
N GLY A 111 0.44 24.58 -2.14
CA GLY A 111 -0.66 23.86 -1.51
C GLY A 111 -1.02 22.58 -2.26
N ALA A 112 -2.04 21.88 -1.75
CA ALA A 112 -2.70 20.80 -2.47
C ALA A 112 -4.07 21.22 -2.98
N PHE A 113 -4.39 20.81 -4.19
CA PHE A 113 -5.64 21.16 -4.85
C PHE A 113 -6.29 19.93 -5.47
N LEU A 114 -7.62 19.92 -5.44
CA LEU A 114 -8.43 18.93 -6.14
C LEU A 114 -8.64 19.40 -7.58
N TYR A 115 -8.37 18.52 -8.54
CA TYR A 115 -8.53 18.77 -9.96
C TYR A 115 -9.52 17.76 -10.56
N ALA A 116 -10.20 18.18 -11.62
CA ALA A 116 -10.98 17.31 -12.48
C ALA A 116 -10.70 17.61 -13.96
N VAL A 117 -10.75 16.57 -14.79
CA VAL A 117 -10.67 16.66 -16.25
C VAL A 117 -11.97 16.09 -16.82
N GLU A 118 -12.70 16.91 -17.58
CA GLU A 118 -13.92 16.53 -18.29
C GLU A 118 -13.83 16.97 -19.75
N GLY A 119 -14.09 16.06 -20.69
CA GLY A 119 -14.02 16.38 -22.14
C GLY A 119 -12.66 16.97 -22.57
N GLY A 120 -11.57 16.61 -21.90
CA GLY A 120 -10.22 17.14 -22.14
C GLY A 120 -9.93 18.51 -21.50
N LYS A 121 -10.89 19.13 -20.83
CA LYS A 121 -10.73 20.41 -20.13
C LYS A 121 -10.38 20.18 -18.66
N LEU A 122 -9.28 20.78 -18.22
CA LEU A 122 -8.84 20.77 -16.82
C LEU A 122 -9.56 21.86 -16.02
N SER A 123 -10.03 21.50 -14.83
CA SER A 123 -10.59 22.40 -13.82
C SER A 123 -9.87 22.18 -12.48
N ARG A 124 -9.45 23.28 -11.84
CA ARG A 124 -9.02 23.28 -10.44
C ARG A 124 -10.26 23.58 -9.57
N LEU A 125 -10.73 22.58 -8.83
CA LEU A 125 -12.01 22.61 -8.13
C LEU A 125 -11.93 23.36 -6.80
N SER A 126 -11.01 22.96 -5.94
CA SER A 126 -10.85 23.53 -4.60
C SER A 126 -9.44 23.30 -4.05
N GLN A 127 -9.06 24.09 -3.06
CA GLN A 127 -7.92 23.77 -2.20
C GLN A 127 -8.35 22.74 -1.17
N VAL A 128 -7.51 21.75 -0.89
CA VAL A 128 -7.78 20.66 0.05
C VAL A 128 -6.68 20.58 1.11
N PRO A 129 -6.91 19.93 2.26
CA PRO A 129 -5.83 19.62 3.19
C PRO A 129 -4.70 18.87 2.48
N PRO A 130 -3.42 19.17 2.72
CA PRO A 130 -2.34 18.68 1.86
C PRO A 130 -2.15 17.16 1.83
N PHE A 131 -2.46 16.48 2.93
CA PHE A 131 -2.42 15.02 3.01
C PHE A 131 -3.77 14.39 2.62
N SER A 132 -4.20 14.65 1.38
CA SER A 132 -5.46 14.15 0.80
C SER A 132 -5.21 13.32 -0.46
N PHE A 133 -6.00 12.25 -0.64
CA PHE A 133 -5.87 11.31 -1.74
C PHE A 133 -7.25 10.99 -2.31
N VAL A 134 -7.46 11.18 -3.62
CA VAL A 134 -8.69 10.71 -4.29
C VAL A 134 -8.67 9.19 -4.37
N THR A 135 -9.80 8.55 -4.05
CA THR A 135 -9.96 7.09 -4.12
C THR A 135 -11.03 6.63 -5.10
N ASP A 136 -12.12 7.39 -5.31
CA ASP A 136 -13.11 7.08 -6.35
C ASP A 136 -13.86 8.32 -6.87
N VAL A 137 -14.44 8.19 -8.06
CA VAL A 137 -15.30 9.19 -8.72
C VAL A 137 -16.50 8.50 -9.34
N GLU A 138 -17.72 8.96 -9.10
CA GLU A 138 -18.90 8.45 -9.81
C GLU A 138 -19.95 9.55 -9.97
N ASN A 139 -20.37 9.81 -11.20
CA ASN A 139 -21.44 10.78 -11.53
C ASN A 139 -21.20 12.18 -10.94
N GLY A 140 -19.94 12.64 -10.98
CA GLY A 140 -19.54 13.96 -10.48
C GLY A 140 -19.35 14.04 -8.95
N LEU A 141 -19.58 12.96 -8.22
CA LEU A 141 -19.15 12.81 -6.83
C LEU A 141 -17.72 12.29 -6.79
N ILE A 142 -16.90 12.91 -5.96
CA ILE A 142 -15.50 12.54 -5.72
C ILE A 142 -15.36 12.16 -4.26
N THR A 143 -14.71 11.03 -3.97
CA THR A 143 -14.35 10.65 -2.59
C THR A 143 -12.87 10.34 -2.47
N GLY A 144 -12.38 10.39 -1.24
CA GLY A 144 -10.99 10.14 -0.94
C GLY A 144 -10.73 10.05 0.56
N VAL A 145 -9.48 9.81 0.91
CA VAL A 145 -9.01 9.87 2.30
C VAL A 145 -8.30 11.20 2.55
N VAL A 146 -8.37 11.66 3.79
CA VAL A 146 -7.69 12.87 4.25
C VAL A 146 -7.23 12.68 5.67
N GLN A 147 -6.01 13.15 5.95
CA GLN A 147 -5.48 13.19 7.31
C GLN A 147 -5.19 14.63 7.69
N VAL A 148 -5.94 15.12 8.68
CA VAL A 148 -5.70 16.44 9.30
C VAL A 148 -5.30 16.27 10.77
N ASN A 149 -5.93 15.30 11.44
CA ASN A 149 -5.58 14.95 12.81
C ASN A 149 -4.45 13.90 12.79
N PRO A 150 -3.37 14.10 13.58
CA PRO A 150 -2.29 13.12 13.62
C PRO A 150 -2.69 11.72 14.08
N LYS A 151 -3.81 11.58 14.80
CA LYS A 151 -4.25 10.33 15.44
C LYS A 151 -5.54 9.76 14.88
N SER A 152 -5.99 10.24 13.73
CA SER A 152 -7.13 9.68 13.01
C SER A 152 -6.97 9.87 11.51
N GLN A 153 -7.78 9.17 10.73
CA GLN A 153 -7.85 9.39 9.29
C GLN A 153 -9.31 9.47 8.91
N GLU A 154 -9.68 10.54 8.23
CA GLU A 154 -11.04 10.80 7.77
C GLU A 154 -11.16 10.46 6.28
N PHE A 155 -12.39 10.53 5.78
CA PHE A 155 -12.64 10.52 4.34
C PHE A 155 -13.30 11.84 3.95
N PHE A 156 -13.24 12.20 2.68
CA PHE A 156 -13.93 13.38 2.17
C PHE A 156 -14.90 13.01 1.05
N ILE A 157 -15.86 13.91 0.86
CA ILE A 157 -16.65 14.01 -0.37
C ILE A 157 -16.43 15.36 -1.00
N ALA A 158 -16.42 15.40 -2.32
CA ALA A 158 -16.35 16.61 -3.10
C ALA A 158 -17.17 16.49 -4.37
N ASN A 159 -17.43 17.62 -5.04
CA ASN A 159 -18.10 17.63 -6.33
C ASN A 159 -17.41 18.55 -7.34
N LEU A 160 -17.89 18.52 -8.58
CA LEU A 160 -17.36 19.31 -9.70
C LEU A 160 -17.55 20.82 -9.56
N ASN A 161 -18.33 21.28 -8.57
CA ASN A 161 -18.48 22.71 -8.26
C ASN A 161 -17.43 23.20 -7.25
N GLY A 162 -16.57 22.31 -6.73
CA GLY A 162 -15.55 22.63 -5.74
C GLY A 162 -16.02 22.56 -4.29
N GLU A 163 -17.24 22.07 -4.03
CA GLU A 163 -17.65 21.78 -2.65
C GLU A 163 -16.81 20.62 -2.12
N PHE A 164 -16.34 20.73 -0.87
CA PHE A 164 -15.49 19.75 -0.21
C PHE A 164 -15.92 19.62 1.25
N LYS A 165 -16.14 18.39 1.71
CA LYS A 165 -16.59 18.09 3.07
C LYS A 165 -15.83 16.89 3.62
N ILE A 166 -15.23 17.07 4.80
CA ILE A 166 -14.61 16.00 5.57
C ILE A 166 -15.67 15.30 6.41
N LEU A 167 -15.60 13.97 6.45
CA LEU A 167 -16.55 13.08 7.09
C LEU A 167 -15.82 12.00 7.88
N THR A 168 -16.46 11.57 8.96
CA THR A 168 -16.00 10.44 9.75
C THR A 168 -17.20 9.73 10.37
N PRO A 169 -17.22 8.39 10.44
CA PRO A 169 -18.28 7.65 11.13
C PRO A 169 -18.29 7.94 12.63
N LYS A 170 -17.11 8.16 13.19
CA LYS A 170 -16.88 8.42 14.61
C LYS A 170 -15.60 9.21 14.78
N LYS A 171 -15.63 10.20 15.67
CA LYS A 171 -14.44 10.96 16.05
C LYS A 171 -13.31 10.00 16.45
N ASP A 172 -12.09 10.34 16.01
CA ASP A 172 -10.84 9.63 16.31
C ASP A 172 -10.76 8.20 15.72
N SER A 173 -11.63 7.85 14.78
CA SER A 173 -11.53 6.59 14.01
C SER A 173 -10.59 6.72 12.82
N VAL A 174 -9.99 5.60 12.41
CA VAL A 174 -9.16 5.52 11.21
C VAL A 174 -9.99 4.91 10.09
N ASN A 175 -10.16 5.68 9.02
CA ASN A 175 -11.06 5.36 7.91
C ASN A 175 -10.30 5.34 6.59
N VAL A 176 -10.67 4.41 5.72
CA VAL A 176 -10.22 4.37 4.32
C VAL A 176 -11.47 4.29 3.44
N SER A 177 -11.61 5.19 2.46
CA SER A 177 -12.70 5.17 1.49
C SER A 177 -12.27 4.42 0.22
N TYR A 178 -13.07 3.46 -0.25
CA TYR A 178 -12.68 2.57 -1.35
C TYR A 178 -13.47 2.76 -2.63
N ARG A 179 -14.78 2.98 -2.53
CA ARG A 179 -15.66 2.89 -3.71
C ARG A 179 -16.94 3.67 -3.52
N ILE A 180 -17.40 4.34 -4.59
CA ILE A 180 -18.76 4.84 -4.73
C ILE A 180 -19.56 3.75 -5.48
N LYS A 181 -20.83 3.58 -5.10
CA LYS A 181 -21.78 2.76 -5.87
C LYS A 181 -23.18 3.34 -5.70
N GLY A 182 -23.63 4.08 -6.70
CA GLY A 182 -24.86 4.87 -6.59
C GLY A 182 -24.75 5.91 -5.48
N ASP A 183 -25.73 5.95 -4.56
CA ASP A 183 -25.78 6.96 -3.49
C ASP A 183 -24.98 6.58 -2.23
N LYS A 184 -24.16 5.52 -2.31
CA LYS A 184 -23.42 4.96 -1.18
C LYS A 184 -21.91 5.01 -1.40
N ILE A 185 -21.19 5.40 -0.35
CA ILE A 185 -19.72 5.34 -0.28
C ILE A 185 -19.33 4.21 0.66
N TYR A 186 -18.52 3.28 0.18
CA TYR A 186 -17.97 2.17 0.95
C TYR A 186 -16.66 2.57 1.62
N ILE A 187 -16.62 2.43 2.93
CA ILE A 187 -15.49 2.78 3.78
C ILE A 187 -15.10 1.58 4.64
N SER A 188 -13.81 1.33 4.81
CA SER A 188 -13.30 0.50 5.90
C SER A 188 -13.00 1.39 7.09
N SER A 189 -13.41 0.96 8.28
CA SER A 189 -13.18 1.73 9.50
C SER A 189 -13.01 0.81 10.71
N ASP A 190 -12.19 1.26 11.65
CA ASP A 190 -12.01 0.61 12.94
C ASP A 190 -12.96 1.15 14.02
N TYR A 191 -13.91 2.04 13.68
CA TYR A 191 -14.61 2.85 14.69
C TYR A 191 -15.33 2.07 15.80
N GLU A 192 -15.78 0.84 15.51
CA GLU A 192 -16.38 -0.06 16.49
C GLU A 192 -15.35 -0.59 17.50
N ASN A 193 -14.16 -0.97 17.02
CA ASN A 193 -13.09 -1.57 17.81
C ASN A 193 -11.73 -0.96 17.42
N PRO A 194 -11.45 0.30 17.82
CA PRO A 194 -10.28 1.03 17.34
C PRO A 194 -8.99 0.24 17.54
N GLY A 195 -8.25 0.06 16.44
CA GLY A 195 -6.98 -0.67 16.37
C GLY A 195 -7.03 -2.18 16.54
N GLU A 196 -8.21 -2.78 16.78
CA GLU A 196 -8.34 -4.23 17.02
C GLU A 196 -8.95 -4.98 15.84
N SER A 197 -9.84 -4.34 15.09
CA SER A 197 -10.43 -4.88 13.86
C SER A 197 -11.07 -3.78 13.03
N TYR A 198 -11.06 -3.95 11.72
CA TYR A 198 -11.75 -3.07 10.76
C TYR A 198 -12.97 -3.78 10.19
N TRP A 199 -13.98 -2.99 9.82
CA TRP A 199 -15.17 -3.46 9.10
C TRP A 199 -15.54 -2.50 7.99
N VAL A 200 -16.36 -2.99 7.06
CA VAL A 200 -16.87 -2.20 5.96
C VAL A 200 -18.20 -1.57 6.35
N TYR A 201 -18.36 -0.29 6.03
CA TYR A 201 -19.57 0.49 6.22
C TYR A 201 -19.95 1.20 4.93
N THR A 202 -21.24 1.49 4.78
CA THR A 202 -21.74 2.41 3.77
C THR A 202 -22.09 3.73 4.42
N TYR A 203 -21.63 4.83 3.84
CA TYR A 203 -22.18 6.17 4.06
C TYR A 203 -23.19 6.47 2.95
N ASP A 204 -24.45 6.70 3.32
CA ASP A 204 -25.51 7.11 2.40
C ASP A 204 -25.54 8.65 2.32
N ILE A 205 -25.37 9.17 1.10
CA ILE A 205 -25.19 10.60 0.86
C ILE A 205 -26.49 11.37 1.07
N ASN A 206 -27.63 10.73 0.83
CA ASN A 206 -28.95 11.36 0.94
C ASN A 206 -29.38 11.47 2.41
N SER A 207 -29.23 10.38 3.18
CA SER A 207 -29.63 10.34 4.59
C SER A 207 -28.56 10.83 5.55
N ASN A 208 -27.29 10.94 5.11
CA ASN A 208 -26.12 11.15 5.96
C ASN A 208 -25.94 10.08 7.05
N SER A 209 -26.34 8.82 6.78
CA SER A 209 -26.24 7.72 7.74
C SER A 209 -25.13 6.73 7.41
N TYR A 210 -24.56 6.12 8.46
CA TYR A 210 -23.60 5.03 8.34
C TYR A 210 -24.27 3.70 8.69
N GLU A 211 -24.04 2.69 7.85
CA GLU A 211 -24.54 1.33 8.08
C GLU A 211 -23.43 0.31 7.87
N ARG A 212 -23.35 -0.70 8.74
CA ARG A 212 -22.39 -1.80 8.59
C ARG A 212 -22.80 -2.72 7.46
N VAL A 213 -21.85 -3.07 6.60
CA VAL A 213 -22.02 -4.14 5.62
C VAL A 213 -21.98 -5.48 6.34
N ASN A 214 -23.06 -6.25 6.21
CA ASN A 214 -23.14 -7.60 6.76
C ASN A 214 -22.78 -8.62 5.70
N PHE A 215 -21.77 -9.43 5.99
CA PHE A 215 -21.34 -10.53 5.15
C PHE A 215 -22.13 -11.80 5.53
N PRO A 216 -22.65 -12.56 4.55
CA PRO A 216 -23.41 -13.77 4.84
C PRO A 216 -22.61 -14.84 5.60
N GLU A 217 -21.31 -14.92 5.35
CA GLU A 217 -20.45 -16.01 5.81
C GLU A 217 -19.52 -15.55 6.95
N LYS A 218 -19.18 -16.47 7.85
CA LYS A 218 -18.58 -16.13 9.16
C LYS A 218 -17.07 -16.00 9.19
N ASP A 219 -16.37 -16.58 8.22
CA ASP A 219 -14.91 -16.73 8.26
C ASP A 219 -14.18 -15.38 8.39
N ILE A 220 -14.68 -14.32 7.74
CA ILE A 220 -14.13 -12.96 7.87
C ILE A 220 -14.24 -12.41 9.30
N TYR A 221 -15.34 -12.71 9.99
CA TYR A 221 -15.57 -12.26 11.36
C TYR A 221 -14.71 -13.00 12.38
N GLU A 222 -14.36 -14.25 12.08
CA GLU A 222 -13.42 -15.03 12.87
C GLU A 222 -11.98 -14.58 12.63
N TYR A 223 -11.64 -14.24 11.39
CA TYR A 223 -10.31 -13.75 11.03
C TYR A 223 -10.00 -12.37 11.62
N LYS A 224 -11.01 -11.50 11.78
CA LYS A 224 -10.90 -10.16 12.38
C LYS A 224 -9.75 -9.35 11.74
N PRO A 225 -9.85 -9.00 10.46
CA PRO A 225 -8.78 -8.24 9.80
C PRO A 225 -8.56 -6.89 10.47
N VAL A 226 -7.32 -6.42 10.43
CA VAL A 226 -6.93 -5.06 10.88
C VAL A 226 -6.71 -4.12 9.71
N GLU A 227 -6.84 -4.61 8.47
CA GLU A 227 -7.00 -3.81 7.25
C GLU A 227 -7.89 -4.58 6.28
N ILE A 228 -8.73 -3.87 5.53
CA ILE A 228 -9.66 -4.47 4.57
C ILE A 228 -9.58 -3.70 3.25
N PHE A 229 -9.32 -4.39 2.14
CA PHE A 229 -9.75 -3.92 0.83
C PHE A 229 -11.07 -4.62 0.47
N TYR A 230 -12.05 -3.86 -0.02
CA TYR A 230 -13.38 -4.38 -0.34
C TYR A 230 -13.85 -3.93 -1.72
N ASP A 231 -14.23 -4.91 -2.55
CA ASP A 231 -14.90 -4.66 -3.82
C ASP A 231 -16.41 -4.92 -3.70
N PRO A 232 -17.26 -3.86 -3.69
CA PRO A 232 -18.71 -3.99 -3.56
C PRO A 232 -19.40 -4.54 -4.82
N ASP A 233 -18.71 -4.69 -5.94
CA ASP A 233 -19.30 -5.28 -7.15
C ASP A 233 -19.41 -6.79 -7.06
N ASP A 234 -18.40 -7.42 -6.46
CA ASP A 234 -18.31 -8.87 -6.35
C ASP A 234 -18.38 -9.37 -4.89
N ASN A 235 -18.54 -8.46 -3.92
CA ASN A 235 -18.47 -8.75 -2.49
C ASN A 235 -17.17 -9.52 -2.13
N LEU A 236 -16.06 -9.04 -2.71
CA LEU A 236 -14.74 -9.63 -2.59
C LEU A 236 -13.91 -8.82 -1.59
N ILE A 237 -13.25 -9.51 -0.67
CA ILE A 237 -12.56 -8.91 0.46
C ILE A 237 -11.13 -9.44 0.51
N ILE A 238 -10.15 -8.55 0.63
CA ILE A 238 -8.80 -8.90 1.09
C ILE A 238 -8.68 -8.37 2.51
N GLY A 239 -8.56 -9.27 3.47
CA GLY A 239 -8.32 -8.90 4.87
C GLY A 239 -6.86 -9.14 5.24
N LYS A 240 -6.20 -8.17 5.87
CA LYS A 240 -4.82 -8.31 6.41
C LYS A 240 -4.83 -8.43 7.92
N ARG A 241 -3.97 -9.29 8.46
CA ARG A 241 -3.68 -9.43 9.90
C ARG A 241 -2.32 -10.07 10.11
N ASP A 242 -1.55 -9.51 11.04
CA ASP A 242 -0.24 -10.02 11.47
C ASP A 242 0.72 -10.22 10.27
N GLY A 243 0.79 -9.23 9.37
CA GLY A 243 1.69 -9.25 8.21
C GLY A 243 1.34 -10.28 7.14
N ARG A 244 0.13 -10.83 7.14
CA ARG A 244 -0.39 -11.72 6.07
C ARG A 244 -1.80 -11.31 5.70
N SER A 245 -2.27 -11.76 4.54
CA SER A 245 -3.64 -11.52 4.11
C SER A 245 -4.38 -12.78 3.71
N LYS A 246 -5.71 -12.71 3.74
CA LYS A 246 -6.61 -13.75 3.25
C LYS A 246 -7.65 -13.14 2.31
N LEU A 247 -8.09 -13.96 1.34
CA LEU A 247 -9.14 -13.60 0.39
C LEU A 247 -10.48 -14.19 0.83
N PHE A 248 -11.54 -13.40 0.75
CA PHE A 248 -12.89 -13.84 1.08
C PHE A 248 -13.89 -13.43 0.00
N LEU A 249 -14.82 -14.33 -0.33
CA LEU A 249 -15.96 -14.06 -1.20
C LEU A 249 -17.23 -14.15 -0.35
N ASN A 250 -18.01 -13.08 -0.29
CA ASN A 250 -19.19 -12.97 0.59
C ASN A 250 -18.89 -13.23 2.08
N GLY A 251 -17.65 -13.00 2.52
CA GLY A 251 -17.17 -13.30 3.87
C GLY A 251 -16.66 -14.74 4.07
N LYS A 252 -16.77 -15.62 3.08
CA LYS A 252 -16.26 -17.00 3.12
C LYS A 252 -14.82 -17.04 2.67
N LEU A 253 -13.98 -17.77 3.39
CA LEU A 253 -12.56 -17.93 3.07
C LEU A 253 -12.39 -18.63 1.72
N VAL A 254 -11.55 -18.04 0.87
CA VAL A 254 -11.07 -18.65 -0.37
C VAL A 254 -9.72 -19.31 -0.10
N ASP A 255 -9.57 -20.57 -0.52
CA ASP A 255 -8.29 -21.28 -0.40
C ASP A 255 -7.23 -20.57 -1.23
N THR A 256 -6.25 -19.97 -0.57
CA THR A 256 -5.15 -19.21 -1.18
C THR A 256 -3.82 -19.71 -0.60
N PRO A 257 -2.72 -19.65 -1.37
CA PRO A 257 -1.42 -20.05 -0.84
C PRO A 257 -1.04 -19.17 0.36
N HIS A 258 -0.21 -19.71 1.23
CA HIS A 258 0.33 -18.99 2.38
C HIS A 258 1.23 -17.82 1.93
N GLY A 259 1.08 -16.66 2.56
CA GLY A 259 1.78 -15.42 2.23
C GLY A 259 0.84 -14.22 2.19
N THR A 260 1.05 -13.32 1.23
CA THR A 260 0.27 -12.10 1.05
C THR A 260 -0.36 -12.05 -0.34
N ILE A 261 -1.64 -11.68 -0.37
CA ILE A 261 -2.44 -11.34 -1.53
C ILE A 261 -2.45 -9.82 -1.63
N SER A 262 -1.85 -9.29 -2.68
CA SER A 262 -1.68 -7.85 -2.82
C SER A 262 -2.84 -7.19 -3.57
N GLY A 263 -3.59 -7.96 -4.36
CA GLY A 263 -4.72 -7.47 -5.15
C GLY A 263 -5.54 -8.62 -5.72
N ALA A 264 -6.84 -8.40 -5.95
CA ALA A 264 -7.75 -9.43 -6.44
C ALA A 264 -8.94 -8.82 -7.19
N THR A 265 -9.53 -9.59 -8.10
CA THR A 265 -10.78 -9.27 -8.79
C THR A 265 -11.50 -10.54 -9.21
N LYS A 266 -12.82 -10.48 -9.41
CA LYS A 266 -13.60 -11.63 -9.91
C LYS A 266 -14.03 -11.40 -11.36
N ILE A 267 -13.81 -12.39 -12.21
CA ILE A 267 -14.20 -12.36 -13.64
C ILE A 267 -14.88 -13.68 -13.96
N GLY A 268 -16.15 -13.62 -14.36
CA GLY A 268 -16.99 -14.81 -14.51
C GLY A 268 -17.00 -15.65 -13.23
N ASP A 269 -16.70 -16.93 -13.35
CA ASP A 269 -16.68 -17.89 -12.23
C ASP A 269 -15.34 -17.99 -11.49
N TYR A 270 -14.37 -17.13 -11.84
CA TYR A 270 -13.01 -17.17 -11.28
C TYR A 270 -12.70 -15.91 -10.51
N ILE A 271 -11.92 -16.08 -9.43
CA ILE A 271 -11.24 -14.99 -8.74
C ILE A 271 -9.78 -15.01 -9.17
N TYR A 272 -9.30 -13.88 -9.65
CA TYR A 272 -7.89 -13.64 -9.98
C TYR A 272 -7.24 -12.88 -8.85
N PHE A 273 -6.05 -13.28 -8.42
CA PHE A 273 -5.35 -12.60 -7.34
C PHE A 273 -3.84 -12.69 -7.49
N SER A 274 -3.14 -11.59 -7.20
CA SER A 274 -1.67 -11.57 -7.09
C SER A 274 -1.25 -11.99 -5.70
N HIS A 275 -0.33 -12.94 -5.62
CA HIS A 275 0.19 -13.50 -4.37
C HIS A 275 1.71 -13.63 -4.41
N SER A 276 2.35 -13.44 -3.25
CA SER A 276 3.76 -13.72 -3.03
C SER A 276 4.05 -14.03 -1.56
N SER A 277 5.29 -14.41 -1.26
CA SER A 277 5.81 -14.48 0.11
C SER A 277 7.22 -13.90 0.20
N LEU A 278 7.75 -13.71 1.42
CA LEU A 278 9.14 -13.24 1.61
C LEU A 278 10.18 -14.14 0.92
N VAL A 279 9.81 -15.38 0.59
CA VAL A 279 10.67 -16.37 -0.06
C VAL A 279 10.13 -16.89 -1.41
N SER A 280 8.95 -16.44 -1.84
CA SER A 280 8.35 -16.81 -3.12
C SER A 280 7.99 -15.57 -3.94
N PRO A 281 8.54 -15.39 -5.15
CA PRO A 281 8.18 -14.30 -6.04
C PRO A 281 6.69 -14.23 -6.37
N TYR A 282 6.28 -13.07 -6.85
CA TYR A 282 4.90 -12.83 -7.28
C TYR A 282 4.44 -13.77 -8.39
N LYS A 283 3.21 -14.25 -8.22
CA LYS A 283 2.42 -14.94 -9.22
C LYS A 283 1.00 -14.39 -9.18
N VAL A 284 0.31 -14.42 -10.31
CA VAL A 284 -1.14 -14.21 -10.39
C VAL A 284 -1.78 -15.58 -10.57
N TYR A 285 -2.68 -15.90 -9.65
CA TYR A 285 -3.47 -17.10 -9.69
C TYR A 285 -4.87 -16.79 -10.21
N ARG A 286 -5.53 -17.79 -10.79
CA ARG A 286 -6.99 -17.85 -10.80
C ARG A 286 -7.47 -19.02 -9.96
N VAL A 287 -8.59 -18.84 -9.28
CA VAL A 287 -9.26 -19.88 -8.47
C VAL A 287 -10.75 -19.90 -8.80
N ASN A 288 -11.32 -21.10 -8.98
CA ASN A 288 -12.76 -21.25 -9.15
C ASN A 288 -13.46 -21.50 -7.80
N ILE A 289 -14.80 -21.52 -7.83
CA ILE A 289 -15.63 -21.78 -6.64
C ILE A 289 -15.39 -23.15 -5.98
N LYS A 290 -14.77 -24.11 -6.69
CA LYS A 290 -14.41 -25.43 -6.16
C LYS A 290 -13.04 -25.43 -5.46
N GLY A 291 -12.30 -24.32 -5.52
CA GLY A 291 -10.94 -24.20 -4.98
C GLY A 291 -9.85 -24.72 -5.92
N GLU A 292 -10.18 -25.03 -7.18
CA GLU A 292 -9.18 -25.42 -8.16
C GLU A 292 -8.39 -24.17 -8.59
N ARG A 293 -7.07 -24.20 -8.38
CA ARG A 293 -6.17 -23.07 -8.61
C ARG A 293 -5.19 -23.35 -9.73
N GLU A 294 -4.88 -22.32 -10.49
CA GLU A 294 -3.79 -22.32 -11.47
C GLU A 294 -3.07 -20.96 -11.49
N VAL A 295 -1.83 -20.97 -11.98
CA VAL A 295 -1.05 -19.75 -12.22
C VAL A 295 -1.33 -19.28 -13.64
N VAL A 296 -1.73 -18.01 -13.80
CA VAL A 296 -2.03 -17.41 -15.12
C VAL A 296 -0.99 -16.39 -15.55
N VAL A 297 -0.28 -15.77 -14.60
CA VAL A 297 0.86 -14.88 -14.85
C VAL A 297 1.90 -15.17 -13.77
N GLY A 298 3.17 -15.30 -14.12
CA GLY A 298 4.19 -15.55 -13.12
C GLY A 298 5.52 -15.93 -13.72
N ASN A 299 6.47 -16.21 -12.83
CA ASN A 299 7.82 -16.62 -13.21
C ASN A 299 7.96 -18.14 -12.99
N GLU A 300 8.72 -18.80 -13.85
CA GLU A 300 9.10 -20.21 -13.69
C GLU A 300 10.23 -20.40 -12.67
N LEU A 301 10.76 -19.32 -12.11
CA LEU A 301 11.90 -19.35 -11.20
C LEU A 301 11.48 -19.88 -9.82
N GLU A 302 11.94 -21.08 -9.47
CA GLU A 302 11.87 -21.59 -8.10
C GLU A 302 13.11 -21.15 -7.32
N LEU A 303 12.91 -20.31 -6.30
CA LEU A 303 13.96 -19.88 -5.40
C LEU A 303 13.73 -20.46 -4.02
N ASN A 304 14.73 -21.17 -3.51
CA ASN A 304 14.81 -21.45 -2.09
C ASN A 304 15.67 -20.35 -1.45
N LEU A 305 15.05 -19.44 -0.70
CA LEU A 305 15.73 -18.34 0.00
C LEU A 305 15.99 -18.62 1.49
N GLY A 306 15.46 -19.73 2.01
CA GLY A 306 15.60 -20.14 3.41
C GLY A 306 14.30 -20.10 4.20
N GLU A 307 14.42 -20.00 5.52
CA GLU A 307 13.32 -20.16 6.46
C GLU A 307 12.80 -18.81 6.96
N VAL A 308 11.48 -18.64 6.94
CA VAL A 308 10.78 -17.45 7.44
C VAL A 308 10.12 -17.81 8.77
N GLU A 309 10.44 -17.03 9.80
CA GLU A 309 9.80 -17.09 11.11
C GLU A 309 9.13 -15.75 11.42
N TYR A 310 7.92 -15.81 11.94
CA TYR A 310 7.20 -14.64 12.46
C TYR A 310 7.15 -14.72 13.98
N ILE A 311 7.61 -13.68 14.65
CA ILE A 311 7.63 -13.59 16.10
C ILE A 311 7.26 -12.19 16.57
N LYS A 312 6.64 -12.08 17.74
CA LYS A 312 6.47 -10.81 18.45
C LYS A 312 7.56 -10.68 19.50
N ILE A 313 8.47 -9.74 19.30
CA ILE A 313 9.61 -9.49 20.18
C ILE A 313 9.18 -8.48 21.23
N LYS A 314 9.32 -8.84 22.52
CA LYS A 314 8.99 -7.94 23.62
C LYS A 314 10.05 -6.83 23.75
N SER A 315 9.64 -5.61 23.37
CA SER A 315 10.25 -4.33 23.73
C SER A 315 9.44 -3.74 24.91
N GLU A 316 9.12 -2.45 24.88
CA GLU A 316 8.02 -1.88 25.67
C GLU A 316 6.66 -2.41 25.17
N VAL A 317 6.54 -2.57 23.84
CA VAL A 317 5.41 -3.18 23.14
C VAL A 317 5.79 -4.55 22.57
N GLU A 318 4.80 -5.31 22.10
CA GLU A 318 5.03 -6.51 21.29
C GLU A 318 5.34 -6.07 19.86
N VAL A 319 6.57 -6.27 19.39
CA VAL A 319 7.05 -5.84 18.07
C VAL A 319 6.97 -7.00 17.07
N PRO A 320 6.02 -6.99 16.11
CA PRO A 320 5.96 -7.98 15.06
C PRO A 320 7.24 -7.99 14.22
N THR A 321 7.91 -9.12 14.12
CA THR A 321 9.22 -9.22 13.47
C THR A 321 9.29 -10.45 12.59
N TRP A 322 9.72 -10.24 11.35
CA TRP A 322 10.12 -11.32 10.46
C TRP A 322 11.60 -11.64 10.67
N ILE A 323 11.90 -12.90 10.95
CA ILE A 323 13.26 -13.43 10.98
C ILE A 323 13.43 -14.35 9.80
N ILE A 324 14.31 -13.99 8.88
CA ILE A 324 14.50 -14.69 7.61
C ILE A 324 15.92 -15.24 7.55
N LYS A 325 16.06 -16.53 7.82
CA LYS A 325 17.34 -17.24 7.81
C LYS A 325 17.66 -17.68 6.39
N SER A 326 18.55 -16.94 5.73
CA SER A 326 19.14 -17.37 4.45
C SER A 326 19.67 -18.82 4.52
N ASN A 327 19.31 -19.63 3.52
CA ASN A 327 19.85 -20.99 3.33
C ASN A 327 21.30 -21.01 2.80
N ARG A 328 21.86 -19.86 2.44
CA ARG A 328 23.26 -19.70 2.01
C ARG A 328 24.16 -19.17 3.13
N GLY A 329 23.57 -18.68 4.22
CA GLY A 329 24.26 -18.20 5.40
C GLY A 329 24.61 -19.33 6.38
N ARG A 330 25.68 -19.14 7.16
CA ARG A 330 25.96 -19.98 8.34
C ARG A 330 25.16 -19.45 9.52
N VAL A 331 24.82 -20.29 10.50
CA VAL A 331 24.20 -19.85 11.76
C VAL A 331 25.14 -20.21 12.93
N PRO A 332 25.64 -19.25 13.74
CA PRO A 332 25.43 -17.80 13.64
C PRO A 332 26.14 -17.17 12.42
N GLY A 333 25.40 -16.30 11.73
CA GLY A 333 25.80 -15.70 10.45
C GLY A 333 26.07 -14.20 10.50
N ILE A 334 26.01 -13.56 9.33
CA ILE A 334 25.95 -12.10 9.22
C ILE A 334 24.49 -11.73 8.99
N GLY A 335 23.98 -10.79 9.80
CA GLY A 335 22.61 -10.31 9.73
C GLY A 335 22.51 -8.89 9.18
N ILE A 336 21.34 -8.56 8.69
CA ILE A 336 20.91 -7.18 8.42
C ILE A 336 19.57 -6.98 9.10
N VAL A 337 19.49 -5.95 9.95
CA VAL A 337 18.19 -5.40 10.35
C VAL A 337 17.69 -4.54 9.21
N TYR A 338 16.65 -5.02 8.53
CA TYR A 338 16.00 -4.27 7.46
C TYR A 338 14.85 -3.46 8.02
N VAL A 339 14.94 -2.13 7.91
CA VAL A 339 13.93 -1.19 8.38
C VAL A 339 13.14 -0.66 7.17
N HIS A 340 11.83 -0.86 7.18
CA HIS A 340 10.97 -0.36 6.10
C HIS A 340 10.83 1.17 6.14
N GLY A 341 10.46 1.76 5.00
CA GLY A 341 10.12 3.18 4.88
C GLY A 341 8.69 3.49 5.34
N GLY A 342 8.24 4.72 5.17
CA GLY A 342 6.95 5.19 5.65
C GLY A 342 7.12 6.41 6.56
N PRO A 343 6.86 6.30 7.88
CA PRO A 343 6.87 5.06 8.69
C PRO A 343 5.58 4.24 8.65
N TRP A 344 4.49 4.80 8.12
CA TRP A 344 3.18 4.14 8.01
C TRP A 344 3.14 3.14 6.84
N SER A 345 3.97 2.11 6.94
CA SER A 345 4.05 0.95 6.05
C SER A 345 4.42 -0.28 6.87
N ASP A 346 4.66 -1.42 6.23
CA ASP A 346 5.12 -2.63 6.90
C ASP A 346 5.96 -3.52 5.97
N VAL A 347 6.73 -4.42 6.57
CA VAL A 347 7.15 -5.66 5.94
C VAL A 347 6.10 -6.71 6.25
N ASP A 348 5.33 -7.09 5.25
CA ASP A 348 4.45 -8.26 5.29
C ASP A 348 5.13 -9.49 4.66
N ASP A 349 4.44 -10.63 4.67
CA ASP A 349 4.89 -11.87 4.05
C ASP A 349 4.69 -11.80 2.53
N SER A 350 5.33 -10.81 1.88
CA SER A 350 5.34 -10.62 0.42
C SER A 350 6.76 -10.51 -0.11
N TRP A 351 6.91 -10.74 -1.41
CA TRP A 351 8.21 -10.69 -2.06
C TRP A 351 8.79 -9.28 -2.01
N ASN A 352 9.92 -9.13 -1.34
CA ASN A 352 10.57 -7.84 -1.15
C ASN A 352 11.90 -7.77 -1.94
N LEU A 353 12.00 -6.74 -2.79
CA LEU A 353 13.13 -6.55 -3.72
C LEU A 353 14.42 -6.09 -3.03
N LEU A 354 14.35 -5.61 -1.78
CA LEU A 354 15.51 -5.25 -0.97
C LEU A 354 15.95 -6.41 -0.05
N ILE A 355 15.01 -7.22 0.44
CA ILE A 355 15.30 -8.38 1.31
C ILE A 355 15.83 -9.58 0.51
N SER A 356 15.17 -9.95 -0.60
CA SER A 356 15.54 -11.15 -1.37
C SER A 356 17.00 -11.16 -1.85
N PRO A 357 17.63 -10.02 -2.24
CA PRO A 357 19.07 -9.98 -2.50
C PRO A 357 19.94 -10.36 -1.32
N LEU A 358 19.63 -9.82 -0.14
CA LEU A 358 20.42 -10.06 1.06
C LEU A 358 20.45 -11.54 1.38
N LEU A 359 19.30 -12.21 1.27
CA LEU A 359 19.18 -13.65 1.46
C LEU A 359 20.03 -14.43 0.45
N LEU A 360 20.03 -14.04 -0.84
CA LEU A 360 20.84 -14.70 -1.86
C LEU A 360 22.34 -14.50 -1.67
N PHE A 361 22.76 -13.41 -1.03
CA PHE A 361 24.16 -13.15 -0.65
C PHE A 361 24.56 -13.80 0.68
N GLY A 362 23.65 -14.53 1.34
CA GLY A 362 23.94 -15.26 2.57
C GLY A 362 23.74 -14.47 3.86
N TYR A 363 23.14 -13.28 3.79
CA TYR A 363 22.76 -12.51 4.97
C TYR A 363 21.44 -13.02 5.53
N HIS A 364 21.33 -13.14 6.86
CA HIS A 364 20.05 -13.28 7.53
C HIS A 364 19.38 -11.91 7.63
N VAL A 365 18.05 -11.85 7.52
CA VAL A 365 17.31 -10.59 7.61
C VAL A 365 16.42 -10.61 8.84
N ILE A 366 16.47 -9.51 9.59
CA ILE A 366 15.60 -9.22 10.72
C ILE A 366 14.79 -8.00 10.30
N ALA A 367 13.49 -8.16 10.09
CA ALA A 367 12.62 -7.07 9.65
C ALA A 367 11.56 -6.79 10.72
N PRO A 368 11.88 -5.92 11.69
CA PRO A 368 10.91 -5.48 12.69
C PRO A 368 9.93 -4.50 12.08
N ASN A 369 8.64 -4.77 12.27
CA ASN A 369 7.58 -3.78 12.11
C ASN A 369 7.48 -3.02 13.42
N PHE A 370 8.25 -1.94 13.51
CA PHE A 370 8.35 -1.08 14.68
C PHE A 370 7.00 -0.37 14.96
N ARG A 371 6.78 0.12 16.18
CA ARG A 371 5.57 0.91 16.47
C ARG A 371 5.47 2.07 15.46
N GLY A 372 4.31 2.27 14.84
CA GLY A 372 4.18 3.07 13.62
C GLY A 372 3.79 2.27 12.37
N SER A 373 4.16 0.98 12.31
CA SER A 373 3.85 0.15 11.14
C SER A 373 2.36 -0.11 10.92
N THR A 374 1.97 -0.22 9.66
CA THR A 374 0.64 -0.70 9.21
C THR A 374 0.53 -2.22 9.37
N GLY A 375 -0.65 -2.80 9.13
CA GLY A 375 -0.88 -4.25 9.17
C GLY A 375 -1.10 -4.85 10.58
N TYR A 376 -1.04 -4.02 11.62
CA TYR A 376 -1.20 -4.41 13.04
C TYR A 376 -2.25 -3.58 13.79
N GLY A 377 -3.06 -2.80 13.06
CA GLY A 377 -4.14 -1.96 13.58
C GLY A 377 -3.70 -0.53 13.95
N SER A 378 -4.64 0.42 13.85
CA SER A 378 -4.41 1.85 14.10
C SER A 378 -3.74 2.15 15.45
N LYS A 379 -4.09 1.40 16.51
CA LYS A 379 -3.47 1.56 17.84
C LYS A 379 -1.95 1.38 17.80
N PHE A 380 -1.44 0.45 16.99
CA PHE A 380 -0.01 0.23 16.82
C PHE A 380 0.60 1.21 15.80
N ASN A 381 -0.13 1.47 14.71
CA ASN A 381 0.29 2.39 13.65
C ASN A 381 0.42 3.85 14.12
N LEU A 382 -0.35 4.29 15.10
CA LEU A 382 -0.33 5.68 15.58
C LEU A 382 0.63 5.92 16.77
N MET A 383 1.42 4.92 17.16
CA MET A 383 2.32 5.01 18.32
C MET A 383 3.62 5.79 18.06
N ASP A 384 3.98 6.03 16.80
CA ASP A 384 5.15 6.82 16.41
C ASP A 384 4.86 8.33 16.33
N ILE A 385 3.59 8.71 16.28
CA ILE A 385 3.12 10.09 16.22
C ILE A 385 3.59 10.87 17.45
N GLY A 386 4.44 11.88 17.20
CA GLY A 386 5.08 12.71 18.20
C GLY A 386 6.35 12.12 18.83
N ASP A 387 6.82 10.94 18.40
CA ASP A 387 8.04 10.28 18.89
C ASP A 387 8.89 9.64 17.75
N PRO A 388 9.09 10.28 16.58
CA PRO A 388 9.89 9.70 15.51
C PRO A 388 11.36 9.52 15.92
N GLY A 389 11.91 8.31 15.82
CA GLY A 389 13.25 7.99 16.30
C GLY A 389 13.39 7.79 17.81
N GLY A 390 12.26 7.69 18.52
CA GLY A 390 12.16 7.32 19.91
C GLY A 390 11.85 5.83 20.09
N GLY A 391 10.58 5.51 20.32
CA GLY A 391 10.13 4.14 20.59
C GLY A 391 10.33 3.16 19.44
N ASP A 392 10.17 3.64 18.21
CA ASP A 392 10.47 2.91 16.98
C ASP A 392 11.96 2.49 16.88
N LEU A 393 12.90 3.38 17.24
CA LEU A 393 14.32 3.05 17.33
C LEU A 393 14.57 1.97 18.39
N ARG A 394 13.93 2.08 19.56
CA ARG A 394 14.05 1.07 20.63
C ARG A 394 13.56 -0.30 20.16
N ASP A 395 12.47 -0.34 19.39
CA ASP A 395 11.92 -1.56 18.81
C ASP A 395 12.90 -2.19 17.80
N VAL A 396 13.51 -1.39 16.92
CA VAL A 396 14.54 -1.82 15.96
C VAL A 396 15.77 -2.39 16.67
N VAL A 397 16.28 -1.69 17.69
CA VAL A 397 17.42 -2.16 18.51
C VAL A 397 17.09 -3.45 19.24
N LYS A 398 15.86 -3.59 19.76
CA LYS A 398 15.45 -4.80 20.47
C LYS A 398 15.38 -6.02 19.54
N ALA A 399 14.93 -5.84 18.31
CA ALA A 399 14.94 -6.90 17.30
C ALA A 399 16.37 -7.35 16.94
N ARG A 400 17.31 -6.40 16.85
CA ARG A 400 18.76 -6.70 16.72
C ARG A 400 19.26 -7.55 17.87
N ASP A 401 19.01 -7.11 19.11
CA ASP A 401 19.52 -7.79 20.31
C ASP A 401 18.97 -9.21 20.42
N TYR A 402 17.68 -9.40 20.12
CA TYR A 402 17.07 -10.72 20.05
C TYR A 402 17.81 -11.68 19.10
N ALA A 403 18.14 -11.23 17.88
CA ALA A 403 18.80 -12.07 16.89
C ALA A 403 20.23 -12.47 17.31
N VAL A 404 20.93 -11.59 18.02
CA VAL A 404 22.26 -11.87 18.59
C VAL A 404 22.15 -12.84 19.76
N GLU A 405 21.24 -12.61 20.70
CA GLU A 405 21.00 -13.47 21.87
C GLU A 405 20.59 -14.89 21.48
N LYS A 406 19.80 -15.04 20.40
CA LYS A 406 19.40 -16.35 19.86
C LYS A 406 20.49 -17.05 19.06
N GLY A 407 21.66 -16.44 18.88
CA GLY A 407 22.75 -17.01 18.09
C GLY A 407 22.41 -17.15 16.61
N ILE A 408 21.49 -16.32 16.10
CA ILE A 408 21.17 -16.28 14.66
C ILE A 408 22.29 -15.59 13.91
N VAL A 409 22.85 -14.52 14.51
CA VAL A 409 23.86 -13.67 13.91
C VAL A 409 25.01 -13.42 14.89
N LYS A 410 26.23 -13.33 14.37
CA LYS A 410 27.44 -12.91 15.12
C LYS A 410 27.95 -11.53 14.73
N ARG A 411 27.57 -11.06 13.53
CA ARG A 411 27.81 -9.72 13.00
C ARG A 411 26.51 -9.22 12.44
N ILE A 412 26.20 -7.95 12.64
CA ILE A 412 24.91 -7.38 12.22
C ILE A 412 25.06 -5.92 11.80
N GLY A 413 24.56 -5.61 10.61
CA GLY A 413 24.36 -4.25 10.15
C GLY A 413 22.90 -3.84 10.16
N ILE A 414 22.64 -2.56 9.89
CA ILE A 414 21.30 -2.02 9.69
C ILE A 414 21.18 -1.44 8.27
N MET A 415 20.02 -1.59 7.65
CA MET A 415 19.73 -1.11 6.31
C MET A 415 18.29 -0.62 6.21
N GLY A 416 18.08 0.51 5.53
CA GLY A 416 16.74 0.97 5.20
C GLY A 416 16.73 2.09 4.17
N TYR A 417 15.56 2.30 3.57
CA TYR A 417 15.30 3.38 2.61
C TYR A 417 14.22 4.33 3.11
N SER A 418 14.26 5.61 2.71
CA SER A 418 13.30 6.64 3.17
C SER A 418 13.34 6.76 4.70
N TYR A 419 12.23 6.59 5.41
CA TYR A 419 12.20 6.53 6.88
C TYR A 419 13.13 5.46 7.47
N GLY A 420 13.29 4.31 6.80
CA GLY A 420 14.27 3.30 7.19
C GLY A 420 15.72 3.79 7.05
N GLY A 421 15.97 4.71 6.11
CA GLY A 421 17.26 5.40 5.97
C GLY A 421 17.50 6.39 7.10
N TYR A 422 16.48 7.17 7.49
CA TYR A 422 16.49 7.99 8.71
C TYR A 422 16.82 7.14 9.94
N MET A 423 16.11 6.04 10.12
CA MET A 423 16.33 5.11 11.22
C MET A 423 17.73 4.50 11.20
N THR A 424 18.29 4.24 10.01
CA THR A 424 19.67 3.75 9.86
C THR A 424 20.69 4.78 10.34
N LEU A 425 20.58 6.04 9.89
CA LEU A 425 21.47 7.11 10.34
C LEU A 425 21.35 7.32 11.86
N LEU A 426 20.12 7.33 12.37
CA LEU A 426 19.83 7.54 13.77
C LEU A 426 20.40 6.41 14.64
N ALA A 427 20.20 5.14 14.24
CA ALA A 427 20.65 3.99 14.99
C ALA A 427 22.18 3.91 15.07
N VAL A 428 22.89 4.18 13.96
CA VAL A 428 24.36 4.20 13.95
C VAL A 428 24.90 5.38 14.76
N GLY A 429 24.20 6.52 14.76
CA GLY A 429 24.60 7.69 15.55
C GLY A 429 24.36 7.55 17.05
N LYS A 430 23.19 7.01 17.45
CA LYS A 430 22.79 6.88 18.87
C LYS A 430 23.32 5.61 19.54
N GLU A 431 23.49 4.53 18.79
CA GLU A 431 23.88 3.21 19.31
C GLU A 431 25.08 2.64 18.52
N PRO A 432 26.21 3.38 18.40
CA PRO A 432 27.29 3.04 17.48
C PRO A 432 27.94 1.67 17.75
N ASP A 433 27.98 1.23 19.01
CA ASP A 433 28.60 -0.04 19.41
C ASP A 433 27.74 -1.27 19.05
N LYS A 434 26.48 -1.08 18.65
CA LYS A 434 25.56 -2.19 18.33
C LYS A 434 25.66 -2.69 16.89
N TRP A 435 26.26 -1.91 15.99
CA TRP A 435 26.21 -2.13 14.54
C TRP A 435 27.59 -2.26 13.92
N ASP A 436 27.80 -3.30 13.10
CA ASP A 436 29.04 -3.46 12.33
C ASP A 436 29.12 -2.49 11.13
N PHE A 437 27.96 -2.12 10.56
CA PHE A 437 27.83 -1.19 9.43
C PHE A 437 26.37 -0.71 9.28
N GLY A 438 26.17 0.39 8.53
CA GLY A 438 24.85 0.94 8.19
C GLY A 438 24.72 1.26 6.70
N ILE A 439 23.54 1.00 6.13
CA ILE A 439 23.19 1.35 4.74
C ILE A 439 21.93 2.24 4.75
N ALA A 440 22.12 3.55 4.63
CA ALA A 440 21.05 4.53 4.56
C ALA A 440 20.79 4.94 3.10
N GLY A 441 19.62 4.60 2.56
CA GLY A 441 19.19 5.00 1.20
C GLY A 441 18.07 6.04 1.23
N ALA A 442 18.14 7.07 0.39
CA ALA A 442 17.12 8.13 0.31
C ALA A 442 16.66 8.64 1.71
N SER A 443 17.62 8.78 2.63
CA SER A 443 17.36 8.99 4.05
C SER A 443 16.93 10.42 4.34
N VAL A 444 16.10 10.60 5.38
CA VAL A 444 15.96 11.90 6.02
C VAL A 444 17.15 12.11 6.95
N ALA A 445 17.96 13.13 6.66
CA ALA A 445 19.13 13.49 7.46
C ALA A 445 18.82 14.62 8.45
N ASP A 446 17.99 15.59 8.04
CA ASP A 446 17.51 16.72 8.84
C ASP A 446 16.04 16.99 8.49
N TRP A 447 15.17 16.90 9.51
CA TRP A 447 13.73 17.13 9.35
C TRP A 447 13.38 18.60 9.08
N VAL A 448 14.17 19.54 9.61
CA VAL A 448 13.94 20.98 9.43
C VAL A 448 14.27 21.38 8.00
N GLU A 449 15.46 20.99 7.51
CA GLU A 449 15.85 21.24 6.12
C GLU A 449 14.90 20.53 5.14
N MET A 450 14.51 19.28 5.43
CA MET A 450 13.54 18.57 4.61
C MET A 450 12.20 19.32 4.55
N TYR A 451 11.71 19.86 5.67
CA TYR A 451 10.47 20.63 5.71
C TYR A 451 10.52 21.87 4.81
N GLU A 452 11.62 22.61 4.83
CA GLU A 452 11.81 23.81 4.00
C GLU A 452 11.82 23.50 2.49
N LEU A 453 12.37 22.34 2.12
CA LEU A 453 12.49 21.90 0.73
C LEU A 453 11.25 21.13 0.21
N SER A 454 10.32 20.79 1.09
CA SER A 454 9.18 19.92 0.78
C SER A 454 8.02 20.67 0.12
N ASP A 455 7.24 19.95 -0.70
CA ASP A 455 5.92 20.40 -1.13
C ASP A 455 4.91 20.42 0.04
N ALA A 456 3.70 20.91 -0.21
CA ALA A 456 2.69 21.03 0.83
C ALA A 456 2.32 19.69 1.49
N THR A 457 2.34 18.59 0.74
CA THR A 457 1.98 17.27 1.28
C THR A 457 3.06 16.77 2.22
N PHE A 458 4.33 16.85 1.84
CA PHE A 458 5.42 16.40 2.69
C PHE A 458 5.58 17.29 3.93
N ARG A 459 5.34 18.61 3.84
CA ARG A 459 5.26 19.48 5.02
C ARG A 459 4.16 19.04 5.98
N SER A 460 2.95 18.79 5.47
CA SER A 460 1.83 18.30 6.28
C SER A 460 2.10 16.92 6.88
N PHE A 461 2.77 16.02 6.16
CA PHE A 461 3.21 14.73 6.69
C PHE A 461 4.17 14.91 7.87
N ILE A 462 5.15 15.82 7.77
CA ILE A 462 6.09 16.10 8.86
C ILE A 462 5.34 16.67 10.07
N GLU A 463 4.47 17.65 9.89
CA GLU A 463 3.62 18.21 10.96
C GLU A 463 2.79 17.11 11.65
N ILE A 464 2.19 16.21 10.87
CA ILE A 464 1.44 15.08 11.42
C ILE A 464 2.35 14.16 12.24
N LEU A 465 3.49 13.74 11.67
CA LEU A 465 4.40 12.81 12.31
C LEU A 465 4.96 13.35 13.63
N PHE A 466 5.22 14.66 13.71
CA PHE A 466 5.67 15.34 14.93
C PHE A 466 4.53 15.81 15.84
N ASN A 467 3.27 15.61 15.42
CA ASN A 467 2.06 16.00 16.14
C ASN A 467 1.95 17.52 16.39
N GLY A 468 2.21 18.32 15.36
CA GLY A 468 2.14 19.79 15.36
C GLY A 468 3.50 20.42 15.23
#